data_AF-A0A970KME1-F1
#
_entry.id   AF-A0A970KME1-F1
#
_cell.length_a   1.000
_cell.length_b   1.000
_cell.length_c   1.000
_cell.angle_alpha   90.00
_cell.angle_beta   90.00
_cell.angle_gamma   90.00
#
_symmetry.space_group_name_H-M   'P 1'
#
loop_
_entity.id
_entity.type
_entity.pdbx_description
1 polymer ?
#
loop_
_entity_poly.entity_id
_entity_poly.type
_entity_poly.pdbx_seq_one_letter_code
_entity_poly.pdbx_strand_id
1 'polypeptide(L)'
;MADFTFKPADWVPYKDFDRDMLNRLRAMDASNYEQRQPQHHAEFRIKVLDNFGAVTAVDRFMGIKASDELDQKFVMICGNPNPHSYMPLAEMINTYKINCRNVYAFTMDEWADEAGNIAPLTYKSGLSYSFMKYFFEKIDPKLRMPRENIYYPTNENIKDYSKLLFDVSDGGNYTLYSGPGWAGHIAFIDPCPELCQCETIEEYLEQPAQVVTLHPLTIAQNSLHGVFGCSGDIGNVPPKAATLGPLDVKRAARRIEGHGLTTMGTFSSWQRMVSRLICHGPVSPMVPGSILQLFPCTVYVSSSIAKPVECLETVGY
;
A
#
# COMPACT_ATOMS: atom_id res chain seq x y z
N MET A 1 -16.02 36.65 16.11
CA MET A 1 -14.61 36.38 16.47
C MET A 1 -13.89 36.02 15.18
N ALA A 2 -12.64 36.43 15.01
CA ALA A 2 -11.87 35.97 13.85
C ALA A 2 -11.47 34.51 14.07
N ASP A 3 -11.66 33.66 13.07
CA ASP A 3 -11.24 32.27 13.13
C ASP A 3 -9.71 32.19 13.27
N PHE A 4 -9.20 31.31 14.13
CA PHE A 4 -7.77 31.04 14.22
C PHE A 4 -7.33 30.28 12.97
N THR A 5 -6.33 30.82 12.26
CA THR A 5 -5.83 30.23 11.02
C THR A 5 -4.30 30.14 11.06
N PHE A 6 -3.74 29.12 10.42
CA PHE A 6 -2.30 28.86 10.42
C PHE A 6 -1.86 28.25 9.08
N LYS A 7 -0.56 28.33 8.80
CA LYS A 7 0.08 27.58 7.72
C LYS A 7 0.54 26.21 8.24
N PRO A 8 0.33 25.10 7.52
CA PRO A 8 0.89 23.80 7.89
C PRO A 8 2.42 23.85 8.00
N ALA A 9 3.01 22.89 8.72
CA ALA A 9 4.47 22.77 8.80
C ALA A 9 5.07 22.48 7.41
N ASP A 10 6.32 22.92 7.19
CA ASP A 10 6.96 22.88 5.87
C ASP A 10 7.14 21.48 5.28
N TRP A 11 7.21 20.46 6.11
CA TRP A 11 7.35 19.07 5.71
C TRP A 11 6.00 18.40 5.40
N VAL A 12 4.85 19.06 5.61
CA VAL A 12 3.54 18.48 5.29
C VAL A 12 3.37 18.40 3.77
N PRO A 13 3.14 17.21 3.17
CA PRO A 13 3.15 17.06 1.71
C PRO A 13 2.10 17.90 0.96
N TYR A 14 0.93 18.09 1.58
CA TYR A 14 -0.19 18.83 1.00
C TYR A 14 -0.33 20.25 1.60
N LYS A 15 0.76 20.84 2.11
CA LYS A 15 0.74 22.16 2.78
C LYS A 15 0.24 23.29 1.88
N ASP A 16 0.48 23.18 0.58
CA ASP A 16 0.13 24.19 -0.43
C ASP A 16 -1.20 23.88 -1.14
N PHE A 17 -1.92 22.85 -0.71
CA PHE A 17 -3.23 22.52 -1.30
C PHE A 17 -4.28 23.57 -0.89
N ASP A 18 -5.23 23.81 -1.80
CA ASP A 18 -6.30 24.78 -1.61
C ASP A 18 -7.10 24.49 -0.31
N ARG A 19 -7.23 25.52 0.53
CA ARG A 19 -7.81 25.37 1.87
C ARG A 19 -9.30 25.01 1.82
N ASP A 20 -10.04 25.58 0.87
CA ASP A 20 -11.47 25.33 0.73
C ASP A 20 -11.72 23.90 0.23
N MET A 21 -10.89 23.41 -0.68
CA MET A 21 -10.85 21.99 -1.05
C MET A 21 -10.57 21.12 0.18
N LEU A 22 -9.54 21.42 0.98
CA LEU A 22 -9.24 20.63 2.19
C LEU A 22 -10.42 20.64 3.18
N ASN A 23 -11.11 21.77 3.35
CA ASN A 23 -12.32 21.89 4.18
C ASN A 23 -13.47 21.03 3.63
N ARG A 24 -13.71 21.08 2.32
CA ARG A 24 -14.70 20.23 1.65
C ARG A 24 -14.39 18.75 1.87
N LEU A 25 -13.12 18.35 1.72
CA LEU A 25 -12.69 16.97 1.98
C LEU A 25 -12.98 16.57 3.44
N ARG A 26 -12.58 17.40 4.43
CA ARG A 26 -12.85 17.14 5.86
C ARG A 26 -14.33 16.92 6.16
N ALA A 27 -15.21 17.66 5.48
CA ALA A 27 -16.65 17.59 5.64
C ALA A 27 -17.32 16.38 4.96
N MET A 28 -16.61 15.63 4.10
CA MET A 28 -17.17 14.44 3.45
C MET A 28 -17.60 13.38 4.46
N ASP A 29 -18.71 12.72 4.16
CA ASP A 29 -19.33 11.67 4.97
C ASP A 29 -19.76 10.48 4.10
N ALA A 30 -20.31 9.44 4.72
CA ALA A 30 -20.72 8.23 4.02
C ALA A 30 -21.75 8.45 2.89
N SER A 31 -22.52 9.55 2.91
CA SER A 31 -23.52 9.85 1.86
C SER A 31 -22.91 10.33 0.55
N ASN A 32 -21.69 10.88 0.62
CA ASN A 32 -20.99 11.44 -0.53
C ASN A 32 -19.59 10.83 -0.79
N TYR A 33 -19.09 9.98 0.11
CA TYR A 33 -17.75 9.39 -0.01
C TYR A 33 -17.57 8.52 -1.26
N GLU A 34 -18.60 7.76 -1.66
CA GLU A 34 -18.50 6.91 -2.86
C GLU A 34 -18.70 7.68 -4.18
N GLN A 35 -18.99 8.98 -4.12
CA GLN A 35 -19.24 9.78 -5.33
C GLN A 35 -17.95 9.97 -6.14
N ARG A 36 -18.03 9.58 -7.42
CA ARG A 36 -16.93 9.74 -8.37
C ARG A 36 -16.76 11.21 -8.77
N GLN A 37 -15.52 11.59 -9.04
CA GLN A 37 -15.14 12.90 -9.55
C GLN A 37 -14.89 12.83 -11.06
N PRO A 38 -15.03 13.94 -11.81
CA PRO A 38 -14.84 13.95 -13.26
C PRO A 38 -13.47 13.44 -13.72
N GLN A 39 -12.41 13.67 -12.94
CA GLN A 39 -11.05 13.21 -13.26
C GLN A 39 -10.82 11.71 -13.05
N HIS A 40 -11.75 10.99 -12.43
CA HIS A 40 -11.59 9.57 -12.15
C HIS A 40 -11.66 8.75 -13.43
N HIS A 41 -10.70 7.83 -13.60
CA HIS A 41 -10.76 6.77 -14.60
C HIS A 41 -12.12 6.04 -14.53
N ALA A 42 -12.70 5.67 -15.67
CA ALA A 42 -14.06 5.12 -15.76
C ALA A 42 -14.31 3.93 -14.82
N GLU A 43 -13.26 3.14 -14.58
CA GLU A 43 -13.27 1.96 -13.71
C GLU A 43 -12.69 2.20 -12.31
N PHE A 44 -12.37 3.44 -11.94
CA PHE A 44 -12.04 3.81 -10.58
C PHE A 44 -13.30 3.83 -9.72
N ARG A 45 -13.31 3.02 -8.66
CA ARG A 45 -14.45 2.83 -7.75
C ARG A 45 -14.01 3.02 -6.32
N ILE A 46 -14.85 3.69 -5.54
CA ILE A 46 -14.71 3.80 -4.09
C ILE A 46 -15.87 3.02 -3.47
N LYS A 47 -15.59 2.20 -2.45
CA LYS A 47 -16.61 1.44 -1.73
C LYS A 47 -16.39 1.59 -0.24
N VAL A 48 -17.38 2.08 0.48
CA VAL A 48 -17.40 2.09 1.94
C VAL A 48 -17.79 0.68 2.40
N LEU A 49 -16.83 -0.04 2.97
CA LEU A 49 -16.99 -1.42 3.40
C LEU A 49 -16.07 -1.71 4.57
N ASP A 50 -16.65 -2.16 5.68
CA ASP A 50 -15.88 -2.70 6.79
C ASP A 50 -15.30 -4.07 6.45
N ASN A 51 -14.12 -4.37 6.99
CA ASN A 51 -13.41 -5.64 6.76
C ASN A 51 -13.08 -5.90 5.28
N PHE A 52 -12.55 -4.90 4.57
CA PHE A 52 -11.99 -5.09 3.22
C PHE A 52 -10.93 -6.21 3.17
N GLY A 53 -10.25 -6.48 4.29
CA GLY A 53 -9.28 -7.57 4.42
C GLY A 53 -9.86 -8.91 3.95
N ALA A 54 -11.11 -9.23 4.32
CA ALA A 54 -11.79 -10.44 3.85
C ALA A 54 -12.00 -10.45 2.33
N VAL A 55 -12.37 -9.31 1.74
CA VAL A 55 -12.52 -9.19 0.26
C VAL A 55 -11.19 -9.46 -0.42
N THR A 56 -10.10 -8.85 0.04
CA THR A 56 -8.78 -9.04 -0.57
C THR A 56 -8.22 -10.45 -0.34
N ALA A 57 -8.58 -11.12 0.76
CA ALA A 57 -8.18 -12.51 1.01
C ALA A 57 -8.91 -13.47 0.06
N VAL A 58 -10.23 -13.29 -0.11
CA VAL A 58 -11.02 -14.07 -1.08
C VAL A 58 -10.55 -13.82 -2.51
N ASP A 59 -10.28 -12.56 -2.87
CA ASP A 59 -9.80 -12.21 -4.21
C ASP A 59 -8.49 -12.95 -4.56
N ARG A 60 -7.51 -12.93 -3.64
CA ARG A 60 -6.26 -13.69 -3.79
C ARG A 60 -6.50 -15.19 -3.86
N PHE A 61 -7.34 -15.73 -2.98
CA PHE A 61 -7.66 -17.16 -2.99
C PHE A 61 -8.29 -17.58 -4.32
N MET A 62 -9.22 -16.78 -4.86
CA MET A 62 -9.85 -17.06 -6.15
C MET A 62 -8.85 -16.98 -7.30
N GLY A 63 -7.92 -16.03 -7.29
CA GLY A 63 -6.83 -15.96 -8.28
C GLY A 63 -5.91 -17.19 -8.22
N ILE A 64 -5.51 -17.60 -7.02
CA ILE A 64 -4.68 -18.80 -6.80
C ILE A 64 -5.43 -20.08 -7.20
N LYS A 65 -6.72 -20.18 -6.85
CA LYS A 65 -7.56 -21.31 -7.24
C LYS A 65 -7.72 -21.41 -8.76
N ALA A 66 -7.98 -20.29 -9.43
CA ALA A 66 -8.08 -20.26 -10.88
C ALA A 66 -6.74 -20.59 -11.56
N SER A 67 -5.61 -20.24 -10.94
CA SER A 67 -4.27 -20.61 -11.40
C SER A 67 -4.06 -22.12 -11.39
N ASP A 68 -4.53 -22.80 -10.34
CA ASP A 68 -4.47 -24.26 -10.20
C ASP A 68 -5.42 -24.98 -11.18
N GLU A 69 -6.70 -24.59 -11.19
CA GLU A 69 -7.76 -25.26 -11.97
C GLU A 69 -7.60 -25.09 -13.48
N LEU A 70 -7.07 -23.96 -13.92
CA LEU A 70 -6.90 -23.62 -15.34
C LEU A 70 -5.44 -23.76 -15.80
N ASP A 71 -4.56 -24.23 -14.92
CA ASP A 71 -3.12 -24.38 -15.17
C ASP A 71 -2.47 -23.12 -15.76
N GLN A 72 -2.85 -21.95 -15.24
CA GLN A 72 -2.44 -20.65 -15.74
C GLN A 72 -1.62 -19.88 -14.72
N LYS A 73 -0.72 -19.02 -15.21
CA LYS A 73 0.09 -18.14 -14.36
C LYS A 73 -0.79 -17.16 -13.60
N PHE A 74 -0.54 -17.01 -12.29
CA PHE A 74 -1.10 -15.93 -11.48
C PHE A 74 0.01 -15.17 -10.78
N VAL A 75 0.13 -13.88 -11.11
CA VAL A 75 1.11 -12.98 -10.48
C VAL A 75 0.39 -12.02 -9.54
N MET A 76 0.82 -11.98 -8.29
CA MET A 76 0.29 -11.05 -7.30
C MET A 76 1.40 -10.28 -6.62
N ILE A 77 1.12 -9.00 -6.37
CA ILE A 77 1.95 -8.15 -5.54
C ILE A 77 1.39 -8.14 -4.13
N CYS A 78 2.25 -8.47 -3.18
CA CYS A 78 1.95 -8.60 -1.77
C CYS A 78 2.53 -7.39 -1.02
N GLY A 79 1.66 -6.51 -0.52
CA GLY A 79 2.05 -5.39 0.33
C GLY A 79 2.41 -5.81 1.76
N ASN A 80 2.52 -4.78 2.61
CA ASN A 80 2.94 -4.78 4.02
C ASN A 80 2.65 -6.06 4.84
N PRO A 81 3.42 -6.30 5.91
CA PRO A 81 3.30 -7.47 6.76
C PRO A 81 1.91 -7.50 7.38
N ASN A 82 1.04 -8.35 6.83
CA ASN A 82 -0.28 -8.58 7.38
C ASN A 82 -0.47 -10.08 7.64
N PRO A 83 0.21 -10.63 8.68
CA PRO A 83 0.07 -12.04 9.02
C PRO A 83 -1.38 -12.47 9.20
N HIS A 84 -2.24 -11.58 9.70
CA HIS A 84 -3.67 -11.84 9.92
C HIS A 84 -4.48 -11.96 8.62
N SER A 85 -3.97 -11.54 7.48
CA SER A 85 -4.56 -11.83 6.17
C SER A 85 -3.85 -12.98 5.45
N TYR A 86 -2.53 -13.12 5.61
CA TYR A 86 -1.77 -14.17 4.92
C TYR A 86 -1.92 -15.56 5.55
N MET A 87 -1.96 -15.67 6.88
CA MET A 87 -2.14 -16.99 7.53
C MET A 87 -3.49 -17.63 7.19
N PRO A 88 -4.64 -16.92 7.24
CA PRO A 88 -5.90 -17.49 6.79
C PRO A 88 -5.89 -17.85 5.30
N LEU A 89 -5.21 -17.07 4.44
CA LEU A 89 -5.06 -17.42 3.03
C LEU A 89 -4.30 -18.74 2.85
N ALA A 90 -3.19 -18.93 3.56
CA ALA A 90 -2.44 -20.20 3.55
C ALA A 90 -3.28 -21.37 4.09
N GLU A 91 -4.06 -21.15 5.16
CA GLU A 91 -4.96 -22.16 5.70
C GLU A 91 -6.05 -22.58 4.70
N MET A 92 -6.62 -21.63 3.95
CA MET A 92 -7.56 -21.93 2.88
C MET A 92 -6.90 -22.73 1.76
N ILE A 93 -5.70 -22.36 1.31
CA ILE A 93 -4.94 -23.11 0.31
C ILE A 93 -4.74 -24.56 0.77
N ASN A 94 -4.31 -24.77 2.01
CA ASN A 94 -4.10 -26.11 2.59
C ASN A 94 -5.40 -26.90 2.69
N THR A 95 -6.45 -26.29 3.23
CA THR A 95 -7.77 -26.92 3.44
C THR A 95 -8.37 -27.41 2.13
N TYR A 96 -8.32 -26.57 1.09
CA TYR A 96 -8.89 -26.88 -0.21
C TYR A 96 -7.91 -27.56 -1.17
N LYS A 97 -6.69 -27.86 -0.70
CA LYS A 97 -5.62 -28.55 -1.44
C LYS A 97 -5.28 -27.87 -2.78
N ILE A 98 -5.26 -26.54 -2.79
CA ILE A 98 -4.98 -25.77 -4.00
C ILE A 98 -3.47 -25.77 -4.27
N ASN A 99 -3.07 -26.21 -5.45
CA ASN A 99 -1.66 -26.30 -5.82
C ASN A 99 -1.17 -24.96 -6.42
N CYS A 100 -0.22 -24.32 -5.75
CA CYS A 100 0.32 -23.02 -6.11
C CYS A 100 1.47 -23.08 -7.13
N ARG A 101 1.65 -24.18 -7.87
CA ARG A 101 2.76 -24.35 -8.85
C ARG A 101 2.91 -23.19 -9.85
N ASN A 102 1.81 -22.54 -10.22
CA ASN A 102 1.77 -21.45 -11.19
C ASN A 102 1.60 -20.06 -10.55
N VAL A 103 1.73 -19.97 -9.23
CA VAL A 103 1.62 -18.71 -8.48
C VAL A 103 3.00 -18.07 -8.34
N TYR A 104 3.06 -16.78 -8.67
CA TYR A 104 4.24 -15.93 -8.54
C TYR A 104 3.91 -14.76 -7.62
N ALA A 105 4.75 -14.51 -6.62
CA ALA A 105 4.54 -13.46 -5.65
C ALA A 105 5.71 -12.48 -5.62
N PHE A 106 5.39 -11.19 -5.66
CA PHE A 106 6.33 -10.09 -5.51
C PHE A 106 6.00 -9.31 -4.23
N THR A 107 6.97 -9.06 -3.36
CA THR A 107 6.77 -8.09 -2.27
C THR A 107 6.90 -6.67 -2.80
N MET A 108 6.13 -5.73 -2.24
CA MET A 108 6.14 -4.35 -2.73
C MET A 108 7.43 -3.59 -2.40
N ASP A 109 8.08 -3.97 -1.31
CA ASP A 109 9.09 -3.18 -0.65
C ASP A 109 9.89 -3.99 0.37
N GLU A 110 11.03 -3.43 0.78
CA GLU A 110 11.84 -3.88 1.92
C GLU A 110 12.63 -2.70 2.52
N TRP A 111 12.93 -2.73 3.82
CA TRP A 111 13.71 -1.71 4.50
C TRP A 111 15.14 -1.59 3.94
N ALA A 112 15.75 -0.40 4.08
CA ALA A 112 17.16 -0.18 3.80
C ALA A 112 17.80 0.75 4.85
N ASP A 113 19.10 0.56 5.06
CA ASP A 113 19.89 1.44 5.94
C ASP A 113 20.18 2.81 5.30
N GLU A 114 20.86 3.70 6.02
CA GLU A 114 21.21 5.04 5.54
C GLU A 114 22.09 5.04 4.28
N ALA A 115 22.90 3.99 4.10
CA ALA A 115 23.74 3.79 2.92
C ALA A 115 22.96 3.19 1.75
N GLY A 116 21.70 2.79 1.96
CA GLY A 116 20.83 2.19 0.96
C GLY A 116 21.02 0.68 0.81
N ASN A 117 21.69 0.01 1.76
CA ASN A 117 21.76 -1.44 1.78
C ASN A 117 20.41 -2.01 2.23
N ILE A 118 19.78 -2.79 1.35
CA ILE A 118 18.48 -3.42 1.60
C ILE A 118 18.63 -4.51 2.67
N ALA A 119 17.67 -4.54 3.61
CA ALA A 119 17.66 -5.45 4.73
C ALA A 119 17.64 -6.92 4.25
N PRO A 120 18.45 -7.81 4.86
CA PRO A 120 18.47 -9.21 4.49
C PRO A 120 17.18 -9.91 4.94
N LEU A 121 16.86 -11.05 4.32
CA LEU A 121 15.69 -11.85 4.66
C LEU A 121 15.66 -12.30 6.13
N THR A 122 16.80 -12.26 6.84
CA THR A 122 16.90 -12.59 8.27
C THR A 122 16.49 -11.45 9.21
N TYR A 123 16.28 -10.23 8.69
CA TYR A 123 15.87 -9.10 9.51
C TYR A 123 14.41 -9.30 9.99
N LYS A 124 14.23 -9.47 11.30
CA LYS A 124 12.93 -9.89 11.88
C LYS A 124 11.80 -8.88 11.68
N SER A 125 12.12 -7.60 11.58
CA SER A 125 11.17 -6.52 11.26
C SER A 125 11.02 -6.29 9.75
N GLY A 126 11.70 -7.11 8.94
CA GLY A 126 11.66 -7.10 7.49
C GLY A 126 10.31 -7.54 6.93
N LEU A 127 9.93 -6.91 5.82
CA LEU A 127 8.65 -7.17 5.18
C LEU A 127 8.67 -8.55 4.50
N SER A 128 9.78 -8.87 3.84
CA SER A 128 10.04 -10.15 3.20
C SER A 128 10.19 -11.27 4.22
N TYR A 129 10.82 -11.02 5.38
CA TYR A 129 10.89 -11.97 6.49
C TYR A 129 9.47 -12.40 6.92
N SER A 130 8.60 -11.42 7.13
CA SER A 130 7.22 -11.67 7.55
C SER A 130 6.42 -12.43 6.48
N PHE A 131 6.53 -12.02 5.20
CA PHE A 131 5.87 -12.70 4.09
C PHE A 131 6.29 -14.18 4.01
N MET A 132 7.59 -14.46 4.06
CA MET A 132 8.10 -15.83 4.03
C MET A 132 7.57 -16.66 5.20
N LYS A 133 7.64 -16.13 6.41
CA LYS A 133 7.28 -16.85 7.65
C LYS A 133 5.78 -17.09 7.82
N TYR A 134 4.95 -16.11 7.47
CA TYR A 134 3.51 -16.13 7.77
C TYR A 134 2.64 -16.47 6.56
N PHE A 135 3.20 -16.49 5.35
CA PHE A 135 2.50 -16.96 4.14
C PHE A 135 3.18 -18.20 3.55
N PHE A 136 4.36 -18.02 2.94
CA PHE A 136 5.02 -19.07 2.16
C PHE A 136 5.26 -20.35 2.98
N GLU A 137 5.86 -20.22 4.17
CA GLU A 137 6.16 -21.34 5.06
C GLU A 137 4.91 -21.98 5.69
N LYS A 138 3.77 -21.30 5.67
CA LYS A 138 2.50 -21.81 6.19
C LYS A 138 1.72 -22.67 5.20
N ILE A 139 2.05 -22.59 3.92
CA ILE A 139 1.46 -23.46 2.88
C ILE A 139 2.13 -24.85 2.96
N ASP A 140 1.36 -25.93 2.91
CA ASP A 140 1.84 -27.31 2.83
C ASP A 140 2.92 -27.41 1.73
N PRO A 141 4.13 -27.94 2.02
CA PRO A 141 5.19 -28.08 1.03
C PRO A 141 4.78 -28.73 -0.29
N LYS A 142 3.76 -29.60 -0.31
CA LYS A 142 3.24 -30.24 -1.54
C LYS A 142 2.37 -29.32 -2.41
N LEU A 143 1.82 -28.28 -1.80
CA LEU A 143 0.93 -27.29 -2.45
C LEU A 143 1.63 -25.96 -2.70
N ARG A 144 2.78 -25.74 -2.05
CA ARG A 144 3.51 -24.49 -2.06
C ARG A 144 4.10 -24.19 -3.44
N MET A 145 4.09 -22.92 -3.82
CA MET A 145 4.78 -22.46 -5.02
C MET A 145 6.30 -22.75 -4.92
N PRO A 146 6.97 -22.97 -6.06
CA PRO A 146 8.43 -23.05 -6.12
C PRO A 146 9.09 -21.79 -5.52
N ARG A 147 10.29 -21.94 -4.95
CA ARG A 147 10.98 -20.84 -4.26
C ARG A 147 11.41 -19.74 -5.24
N GLU A 148 11.72 -20.13 -6.47
CA GLU A 148 12.05 -19.28 -7.62
C GLU A 148 10.87 -18.43 -8.09
N ASN A 149 9.63 -18.74 -7.67
CA ASN A 149 8.45 -17.93 -7.97
C ASN A 149 8.22 -16.80 -6.94
N ILE A 150 9.10 -16.68 -5.92
CA ILE A 150 9.00 -15.65 -4.88
C ILE A 150 10.10 -14.60 -5.07
N TYR A 151 9.67 -13.36 -5.28
CA TYR A 151 10.53 -12.22 -5.54
C TYR A 151 10.36 -11.18 -4.45
N TYR A 152 11.47 -10.64 -3.95
CA TYR A 152 11.51 -9.51 -3.03
C TYR A 152 12.71 -8.62 -3.36
N PRO A 153 12.67 -7.33 -3.01
CA PRO A 153 13.79 -6.41 -3.25
C PRO A 153 15.08 -6.87 -2.58
N THR A 154 16.19 -6.80 -3.31
CA THR A 154 17.56 -7.01 -2.82
C THR A 154 18.51 -6.01 -3.48
N ASN A 155 19.70 -5.83 -2.91
CA ASN A 155 20.73 -4.97 -3.52
C ASN A 155 21.12 -5.44 -4.94
N GLU A 156 20.96 -6.74 -5.22
CA GLU A 156 21.30 -7.35 -6.50
C GLU A 156 20.23 -7.10 -7.57
N ASN A 157 18.96 -7.02 -7.18
CA ASN A 157 17.84 -7.00 -8.14
C ASN A 157 17.07 -5.68 -8.20
N ILE A 158 17.23 -4.76 -7.25
CA ILE A 158 16.34 -3.59 -7.12
C ILE A 158 16.29 -2.73 -8.40
N LYS A 159 17.44 -2.58 -9.08
CA LYS A 159 17.54 -1.82 -10.33
C LYS A 159 16.75 -2.42 -11.48
N ASP A 160 16.59 -3.74 -11.47
CA ASP A 160 15.87 -4.50 -12.50
C ASP A 160 14.50 -4.98 -12.02
N TYR A 161 14.08 -4.62 -10.81
CA TYR A 161 12.92 -5.25 -10.15
C TYR A 161 11.60 -4.98 -10.90
N SER A 162 11.39 -3.76 -11.40
CA SER A 162 10.24 -3.43 -12.27
C SER A 162 10.27 -4.17 -13.60
N LYS A 163 11.47 -4.35 -14.17
CA LYS A 163 11.63 -5.11 -15.43
C LYS A 163 11.31 -6.59 -15.19
N LEU A 164 11.85 -7.16 -14.12
CA LEU A 164 11.63 -8.52 -13.69
C LEU A 164 10.13 -8.79 -13.45
N LEU A 165 9.46 -7.90 -12.73
CA LEU A 165 8.01 -7.97 -12.52
C LEU A 165 7.26 -7.94 -13.85
N PHE A 166 7.58 -7.01 -14.74
CA PHE A 166 6.93 -6.88 -16.05
C PHE A 166 7.11 -8.14 -16.92
N ASP A 167 8.32 -8.69 -16.97
CA ASP A 167 8.63 -9.88 -17.75
C ASP A 167 7.97 -11.14 -17.18
N VAL A 168 8.08 -11.36 -15.87
CA VAL A 168 7.47 -12.53 -15.20
C VAL A 168 5.95 -12.50 -15.31
N SER A 169 5.35 -11.31 -15.31
CA SER A 169 3.90 -11.11 -15.42
C SER A 169 3.36 -11.01 -16.85
N ASP A 170 4.14 -11.38 -17.87
CA ASP A 170 3.69 -11.35 -19.27
C ASP A 170 3.13 -9.96 -19.70
N GLY A 171 3.82 -8.89 -19.28
CA GLY A 171 3.50 -7.53 -19.69
C GLY A 171 2.54 -6.78 -18.77
N GLY A 172 2.59 -7.02 -17.45
CA GLY A 172 1.77 -6.29 -16.48
C GLY A 172 0.55 -7.06 -15.97
N ASN A 173 0.40 -8.35 -16.32
CA ASN A 173 -0.71 -9.19 -15.88
C ASN A 173 -0.54 -9.63 -14.41
N TYR A 174 -0.57 -8.66 -13.51
CA TYR A 174 -0.55 -8.86 -12.07
C TYR A 174 -1.62 -8.03 -11.36
N THR A 175 -1.99 -8.50 -10.16
CA THR A 175 -2.87 -7.75 -9.25
C THR A 175 -2.04 -7.10 -8.15
N LEU A 176 -2.19 -5.79 -8.01
CA LEU A 176 -1.58 -4.99 -6.95
C LEU A 176 -2.56 -4.78 -5.81
N TYR A 177 -2.15 -5.19 -4.60
CA TYR A 177 -2.93 -4.98 -3.38
C TYR A 177 -2.18 -4.04 -2.44
N SER A 178 -2.78 -2.90 -2.12
CA SER A 178 -2.14 -1.82 -1.35
C SER A 178 -3.02 -1.27 -0.23
N GLY A 179 -2.41 -0.42 0.59
CA GLY A 179 -3.06 0.42 1.58
C GLY A 179 -2.15 1.61 1.91
N PRO A 180 -2.69 2.80 2.23
CA PRO A 180 -1.88 4.00 2.33
C PRO A 180 -1.35 4.25 3.74
N GLY A 181 -0.20 4.94 3.80
CA GLY A 181 0.34 5.53 5.02
C GLY A 181 -0.06 7.00 5.22
N TRP A 182 0.42 7.63 6.30
CA TRP A 182 0.23 9.05 6.59
C TRP A 182 0.73 9.96 5.48
N ALA A 183 1.81 9.56 4.80
CA ALA A 183 2.37 10.27 3.67
C ALA A 183 1.55 10.10 2.38
N GLY A 184 0.51 9.25 2.39
CA GLY A 184 -0.31 8.94 1.23
C GLY A 184 0.35 8.02 0.22
N HIS A 185 1.36 7.25 0.63
CA HIS A 185 2.10 6.34 -0.24
C HIS A 185 1.30 5.13 -0.72
N ILE A 186 1.83 4.49 -1.76
CA ILE A 186 1.61 3.07 -2.10
C ILE A 186 2.97 2.41 -1.92
N ALA A 187 3.07 1.28 -1.20
CA ALA A 187 4.38 0.75 -0.79
C ALA A 187 5.19 1.83 -0.02
N PHE A 188 6.48 2.00 -0.32
CA PHE A 188 7.25 3.19 0.09
C PHE A 188 7.46 4.18 -1.06
N ILE A 189 6.53 4.26 -2.02
CA ILE A 189 6.46 5.40 -2.94
C ILE A 189 6.01 6.61 -2.11
N ASP A 190 6.97 7.24 -1.44
CA ASP A 190 6.78 8.37 -0.52
C ASP A 190 6.89 9.71 -1.27
N PRO A 191 6.33 10.80 -0.70
CA PRO A 191 6.54 12.14 -1.18
C PRO A 191 7.96 12.63 -0.80
N CYS A 192 8.98 12.04 -1.41
CA CYS A 192 10.39 12.30 -1.17
C CYS A 192 11.10 12.93 -2.38
N PRO A 193 12.24 13.61 -2.19
CA PRO A 193 12.96 14.25 -3.29
C PRO A 193 13.29 13.31 -4.46
N GLU A 194 13.64 12.05 -4.18
CA GLU A 194 13.99 11.04 -5.18
C GLU A 194 12.83 10.73 -6.14
N LEU A 195 11.58 10.92 -5.72
CA LEU A 195 10.39 10.63 -6.50
C LEU A 195 9.62 11.87 -6.94
N CYS A 196 9.73 12.99 -6.24
CA CYS A 196 8.87 14.17 -6.47
C CYS A 196 9.52 15.29 -7.29
N GLN A 197 10.73 15.12 -7.80
CA GLN A 197 11.43 16.11 -8.64
C GLN A 197 11.01 16.11 -10.12
N CYS A 198 9.92 15.42 -10.48
CA CYS A 198 9.34 15.41 -11.82
C CYS A 198 8.54 16.69 -12.12
N GLU A 199 8.52 17.13 -13.38
CA GLU A 199 7.75 18.30 -13.81
C GLU A 199 6.28 17.92 -14.08
N THR A 200 6.03 16.67 -14.46
CA THR A 200 4.71 16.17 -14.86
C THR A 200 4.32 14.86 -14.17
N ILE A 201 3.03 14.56 -14.13
CA ILE A 201 2.52 13.28 -13.63
C ILE A 201 2.95 12.13 -14.56
N GLU A 202 3.06 12.39 -15.86
CA GLU A 202 3.50 11.41 -16.85
C GLU A 202 4.93 10.95 -16.56
N GLU A 203 5.85 11.88 -16.27
CA GLU A 203 7.21 11.56 -15.83
C GLU A 203 7.22 10.83 -14.49
N TYR A 204 6.40 11.29 -13.53
CA TYR A 204 6.27 10.64 -12.23
C TYR A 204 5.96 9.15 -12.38
N LEU A 205 5.01 8.82 -13.27
CA LEU A 205 4.52 7.48 -13.54
C LEU A 205 5.50 6.58 -14.31
N GLU A 206 6.63 7.08 -14.79
CA GLU A 206 7.67 6.28 -15.45
C GLU A 206 8.82 5.87 -14.51
N GLN A 207 8.78 6.31 -13.25
CA GLN A 207 9.81 5.98 -12.28
C GLN A 207 9.73 4.51 -11.86
N PRO A 208 10.81 3.72 -12.05
CA PRO A 208 10.86 2.30 -11.69
C PRO A 208 11.11 2.12 -10.19
N ALA A 209 11.16 0.86 -9.79
CA ALA A 209 11.59 0.43 -8.47
C ALA A 209 13.00 0.96 -8.16
N GLN A 210 13.17 1.46 -6.94
CA GLN A 210 14.41 2.07 -6.49
C GLN A 210 14.48 2.11 -4.96
N VAL A 211 15.64 2.51 -4.43
CA VAL A 211 15.82 2.82 -3.01
C VAL A 211 15.55 4.29 -2.80
N VAL A 212 14.69 4.62 -1.84
CA VAL A 212 14.29 6.00 -1.52
C VAL A 212 14.52 6.33 -0.05
N THR A 213 14.73 7.62 0.23
CA THR A 213 14.64 8.16 1.58
C THR A 213 13.19 8.24 2.02
N LEU A 214 12.88 7.75 3.23
CA LEU A 214 11.52 7.74 3.75
C LEU A 214 11.11 9.10 4.31
N HIS A 215 9.85 9.45 4.10
CA HIS A 215 9.28 10.68 4.65
C HIS A 215 9.14 10.57 6.17
N PRO A 216 9.33 11.66 6.95
CA PRO A 216 9.18 11.63 8.42
C PRO A 216 7.85 11.06 8.91
N LEU A 217 6.76 11.24 8.14
CA LEU A 217 5.46 10.64 8.43
C LEU A 217 5.48 9.11 8.34
N THR A 218 6.22 8.54 7.40
CA THR A 218 6.38 7.08 7.26
C THR A 218 7.17 6.51 8.44
N ILE A 219 8.23 7.19 8.87
CA ILE A 219 9.00 6.85 10.07
C ILE A 219 8.10 6.89 11.32
N ALA A 220 7.38 8.01 11.51
CA ALA A 220 6.48 8.18 12.64
C ALA A 220 5.38 7.12 12.67
N GLN A 221 4.72 6.85 11.53
CA GLN A 221 3.68 5.83 11.46
C GLN A 221 4.22 4.44 11.78
N ASN A 222 5.33 4.04 11.17
CA ASN A 222 5.86 2.69 11.34
C ASN A 222 6.38 2.46 12.75
N SER A 223 6.81 3.49 13.48
CA SER A 223 7.15 3.37 14.91
C SER A 223 5.98 2.91 15.80
N LEU A 224 4.74 3.03 15.29
CA LEU A 224 3.51 2.56 15.93
C LEU A 224 3.09 1.16 15.45
N HIS A 225 3.79 0.56 14.49
CA HIS A 225 3.53 -0.80 14.03
C HIS A 225 4.16 -1.84 14.97
N GLY A 226 3.52 -3.01 15.06
CA GLY A 226 3.93 -4.09 15.98
C GLY A 226 5.35 -4.64 15.73
N VAL A 227 5.82 -4.60 14.49
CA VAL A 227 7.20 -5.01 14.13
C VAL A 227 8.27 -4.07 14.70
N PHE A 228 7.89 -2.86 15.12
CA PHE A 228 8.72 -1.90 15.86
C PHE A 228 8.21 -1.67 17.30
N GLY A 229 7.40 -2.59 17.82
CA GLY A 229 7.00 -2.61 19.22
C GLY A 229 5.87 -1.66 19.62
N CYS A 230 5.19 -1.01 18.66
CA CYS A 230 4.07 -0.10 18.94
C CYS A 230 4.37 1.00 19.98
N SER A 231 5.63 1.41 20.09
CA SER A 231 6.11 2.21 21.23
C SER A 231 6.54 3.63 20.85
N GLY A 232 6.38 4.03 19.57
CA GLY A 232 6.79 5.36 19.13
C GLY A 232 8.30 5.52 19.05
N ASP A 233 9.06 4.42 19.02
CA ASP A 233 10.51 4.42 18.85
C ASP A 233 10.86 4.73 17.39
N ILE A 234 10.78 6.01 17.05
CA ILE A 234 11.09 6.52 15.72
C ILE A 234 12.55 6.28 15.31
N GLY A 235 13.47 6.10 16.29
CA GLY A 235 14.88 5.86 16.04
C GLY A 235 15.19 4.43 15.58
N ASN A 236 14.25 3.50 15.79
CA ASN A 236 14.40 2.10 15.41
C ASN A 236 13.77 1.76 14.04
N VAL A 237 13.12 2.73 13.39
CA VAL A 237 12.60 2.56 12.02
C VAL A 237 13.71 2.91 11.01
N PRO A 238 14.02 2.02 10.05
CA PRO A 238 15.06 2.29 9.05
C PRO A 238 14.76 3.57 8.24
N PRO A 239 15.79 4.38 7.89
CA PRO A 239 15.59 5.68 7.26
C PRO A 239 15.29 5.61 5.75
N LYS A 240 15.57 4.46 5.12
CA LYS A 240 15.37 4.23 3.68
C LYS A 240 14.57 2.95 3.45
N ALA A 241 14.10 2.78 2.22
CA ALA A 241 13.53 1.52 1.77
C ALA A 241 13.72 1.31 0.28
N ALA A 242 13.83 0.06 -0.13
CA ALA A 242 13.58 -0.35 -1.51
C ALA A 242 12.07 -0.49 -1.72
N THR A 243 11.58 0.02 -2.84
CA THR A 243 10.16 0.00 -3.20
C THR A 243 9.99 -0.24 -4.68
N LEU A 244 8.87 -0.85 -5.05
CA LEU A 244 8.28 -0.68 -6.39
C LEU A 244 8.12 0.82 -6.70
N GLY A 245 8.13 1.17 -7.98
CA GLY A 245 7.95 2.54 -8.43
C GLY A 245 6.52 2.85 -8.88
N PRO A 246 6.19 4.13 -9.11
CA PRO A 246 4.95 4.55 -9.77
C PRO A 246 4.68 3.81 -11.10
N LEU A 247 5.75 3.42 -11.83
CA LEU A 247 5.68 2.62 -13.04
C LEU A 247 4.99 1.28 -12.82
N ASP A 248 5.30 0.61 -11.73
CA ASP A 248 4.73 -0.70 -11.40
C ASP A 248 3.25 -0.55 -11.00
N VAL A 249 2.90 0.56 -10.35
CA VAL A 249 1.50 0.92 -10.10
C VAL A 249 0.78 1.20 -11.41
N LYS A 250 1.39 1.90 -12.37
CA LYS A 250 0.80 2.18 -13.69
C LYS A 250 0.60 0.91 -14.53
N ARG A 251 1.53 -0.05 -14.47
CA ARG A 251 1.52 -1.24 -15.34
C ARG A 251 0.63 -2.39 -14.88
N ALA A 252 0.19 -2.42 -13.62
CA ALA A 252 -0.66 -3.50 -13.13
C ALA A 252 -1.92 -3.68 -13.99
N ALA A 253 -2.39 -4.90 -14.20
CA ALA A 253 -3.68 -5.14 -14.83
C ALA A 253 -4.83 -4.74 -13.90
N ARG A 254 -4.63 -4.89 -12.58
CA ARG A 254 -5.67 -4.66 -11.57
C ARG A 254 -5.09 -4.11 -10.27
N ARG A 255 -5.79 -3.15 -9.66
CA ARG A 255 -5.43 -2.57 -8.34
C ARG A 255 -6.59 -2.70 -7.37
N ILE A 256 -6.30 -3.15 -6.16
CA ILE A 256 -7.24 -3.17 -5.04
C ILE A 256 -6.56 -2.49 -3.85
N GLU A 257 -7.15 -1.42 -3.36
CA GLU A 257 -6.62 -0.68 -2.23
C GLU A 257 -7.59 -0.72 -1.04
N GLY A 258 -7.06 -0.79 0.18
CA GLY A 258 -7.85 -0.79 1.41
C GLY A 258 -7.42 0.28 2.41
N HIS A 259 -8.38 1.09 2.85
CA HIS A 259 -8.22 2.15 3.84
C HIS A 259 -9.02 1.77 5.10
N GLY A 260 -8.33 1.55 6.21
CA GLY A 260 -8.91 1.11 7.48
C GLY A 260 -7.89 0.51 8.44
N LEU A 261 -6.63 0.94 8.35
CA LEU A 261 -5.55 0.50 9.22
C LEU A 261 -5.82 0.97 10.65
N THR A 262 -5.67 0.04 11.60
CA THR A 262 -5.86 0.29 13.03
C THR A 262 -4.52 0.22 13.74
N THR A 263 -4.46 0.80 14.95
CA THR A 263 -3.29 0.71 15.82
C THR A 263 -3.62 -0.32 16.90
N MET A 264 -2.95 -1.49 16.90
CA MET A 264 -3.24 -2.60 17.83
C MET A 264 -4.72 -3.01 17.92
N GLY A 265 -5.47 -2.96 16.81
CA GLY A 265 -6.89 -3.30 16.80
C GLY A 265 -7.80 -2.30 17.53
N THR A 266 -7.27 -1.15 17.96
CA THR A 266 -8.04 -0.07 18.58
C THR A 266 -8.67 0.84 17.52
N PHE A 267 -9.66 1.65 17.95
CA PHE A 267 -10.21 2.70 17.10
C PHE A 267 -9.08 3.63 16.62
N SER A 268 -9.03 3.84 15.31
CA SER A 268 -8.04 4.71 14.70
C SER A 268 -8.67 5.45 13.52
N SER A 269 -8.60 6.78 13.55
CA SER A 269 -9.19 7.67 12.53
C SER A 269 -8.14 8.37 11.68
N TRP A 270 -6.85 8.05 11.87
CA TRP A 270 -5.76 8.81 11.29
C TRP A 270 -5.77 8.81 9.76
N GLN A 271 -6.34 7.76 9.12
CA GLN A 271 -6.45 7.68 7.67
C GLN A 271 -7.50 8.62 7.06
N ARG A 272 -8.40 9.23 7.86
CA ARG A 272 -9.52 10.04 7.34
C ARG A 272 -9.08 11.06 6.29
N MET A 273 -8.07 11.88 6.59
CA MET A 273 -7.64 12.93 5.67
C MET A 273 -6.91 12.37 4.45
N VAL A 274 -5.96 11.45 4.65
CA VAL A 274 -5.16 10.91 3.54
C VAL A 274 -5.99 10.09 2.57
N SER A 275 -6.97 9.32 3.06
CA SER A 275 -7.94 8.60 2.22
C SER A 275 -8.74 9.54 1.33
N ARG A 276 -9.13 10.72 1.84
CA ARG A 276 -9.85 11.73 1.05
C ARG A 276 -8.95 12.39 0.01
N LEU A 277 -7.70 12.66 0.36
CA LEU A 277 -6.72 13.20 -0.59
C LEU A 277 -6.46 12.21 -1.73
N ILE A 278 -6.31 10.91 -1.42
CA ILE A 278 -6.14 9.85 -2.41
C ILE A 278 -7.38 9.71 -3.31
N CYS A 279 -8.59 9.71 -2.74
CA CYS A 279 -9.81 9.44 -3.49
C CYS A 279 -10.40 10.66 -4.21
N HIS A 280 -10.25 11.87 -3.67
CA HIS A 280 -10.97 13.07 -4.12
C HIS A 280 -10.11 14.33 -4.22
N GLY A 281 -8.84 14.25 -3.81
CA GLY A 281 -7.87 15.32 -4.01
C GLY A 281 -7.27 15.34 -5.42
N PRO A 282 -6.40 16.32 -5.72
CA PRO A 282 -5.67 16.35 -6.98
C PRO A 282 -4.71 15.17 -7.08
N VAL A 283 -4.49 14.68 -8.30
CA VAL A 283 -3.43 13.70 -8.57
C VAL A 283 -2.08 14.41 -8.44
N SER A 284 -1.22 13.93 -7.55
CA SER A 284 0.03 14.60 -7.19
C SER A 284 1.07 13.61 -6.64
N PRO A 285 2.38 13.78 -6.95
CA PRO A 285 3.47 13.06 -6.30
C PRO A 285 3.53 13.32 -4.79
N MET A 286 2.97 14.44 -4.32
CA MET A 286 2.91 14.77 -2.89
C MET A 286 1.85 13.95 -2.12
N VAL A 287 0.93 13.31 -2.85
CA VAL A 287 0.00 12.30 -2.30
C VAL A 287 0.06 11.10 -3.25
N PRO A 288 1.11 10.27 -3.19
CA PRO A 288 1.41 9.27 -4.21
C PRO A 288 0.24 8.34 -4.58
N GLY A 289 -0.56 7.92 -3.60
CA GLY A 289 -1.75 7.09 -3.78
C GLY A 289 -2.83 7.70 -4.65
N SER A 290 -2.84 9.03 -4.81
CA SER A 290 -3.76 9.74 -5.70
C SER A 290 -3.66 9.28 -7.17
N ILE A 291 -2.52 8.70 -7.60
CA ILE A 291 -2.36 8.16 -8.95
C ILE A 291 -3.33 7.01 -9.26
N LEU A 292 -3.89 6.34 -8.24
CA LEU A 292 -4.89 5.29 -8.44
C LEU A 292 -6.15 5.82 -9.13
N GLN A 293 -6.46 7.11 -8.98
CA GLN A 293 -7.56 7.78 -9.68
C GLN A 293 -7.43 7.67 -11.21
N LEU A 294 -6.23 7.44 -11.74
CA LEU A 294 -5.94 7.37 -13.17
C LEU A 294 -6.12 5.96 -13.77
N PHE A 295 -6.38 4.94 -12.96
CA PHE A 295 -6.36 3.53 -13.40
C PHE A 295 -7.62 2.76 -12.98
N PRO A 296 -7.89 1.60 -13.61
CA PRO A 296 -8.83 0.62 -13.06
C PRO A 296 -8.42 0.20 -11.64
N CYS A 297 -9.18 0.65 -10.65
CA CYS A 297 -8.91 0.42 -9.24
C CYS A 297 -10.20 0.40 -8.43
N THR A 298 -10.27 -0.47 -7.43
CA THR A 298 -11.28 -0.37 -6.37
C THR A 298 -10.61 -0.04 -5.06
N VAL A 299 -10.99 1.10 -4.47
CA VAL A 299 -10.57 1.54 -3.14
C VAL A 299 -11.68 1.21 -2.15
N TYR A 300 -11.40 0.30 -1.21
CA TYR A 300 -12.28 0.00 -0.09
C TYR A 300 -11.92 0.90 1.09
N VAL A 301 -12.92 1.54 1.68
CA VAL A 301 -12.74 2.47 2.80
C VAL A 301 -13.62 2.00 3.95
N SER A 302 -13.06 1.83 5.15
CA SER A 302 -13.89 1.44 6.30
C SER A 302 -14.88 2.54 6.66
N SER A 303 -15.99 2.15 7.29
CA SER A 303 -17.02 3.09 7.73
C SER A 303 -16.46 4.14 8.69
N SER A 304 -15.46 3.78 9.51
CA SER A 304 -14.78 4.71 10.43
C SER A 304 -13.95 5.78 9.74
N ILE A 305 -13.35 5.46 8.59
CA ILE A 305 -12.55 6.38 7.77
C ILE A 305 -13.43 7.24 6.87
N ALA A 306 -14.59 6.73 6.45
CA ALA A 306 -15.57 7.51 5.68
C ALA A 306 -16.28 8.60 6.50
N LYS A 307 -16.25 8.56 7.84
CA LYS A 307 -16.80 9.61 8.71
C LYS A 307 -16.05 10.94 8.59
N PRO A 308 -16.72 12.10 8.77
CA PRO A 308 -16.08 13.41 8.75
C PRO A 308 -14.85 13.56 9.66
N VAL A 309 -14.01 14.53 9.34
CA VAL A 309 -12.95 15.01 10.25
C VAL A 309 -13.56 16.10 11.12
N GLU A 310 -13.66 15.83 12.41
CA GLU A 310 -14.32 16.68 13.40
C GLU A 310 -13.43 16.88 14.64
N CYS A 311 -13.70 17.92 15.41
CA CYS A 311 -13.05 18.12 16.70
C CYS A 311 -13.63 17.14 17.72
N LEU A 312 -12.80 16.26 18.27
CA LEU A 312 -13.19 15.26 19.26
C LEU A 312 -12.58 15.59 20.61
N GLU A 313 -13.07 16.66 21.27
CA GLU A 313 -12.48 17.22 22.49
C GLU A 313 -12.37 16.24 23.67
N THR A 314 -13.18 15.17 23.67
CA THR A 314 -13.23 14.16 24.74
C THR A 314 -12.46 12.87 24.41
N VAL A 315 -11.71 12.83 23.30
CA VAL A 315 -10.97 11.65 22.85
C VAL A 315 -9.47 11.94 22.84
N GLY A 316 -8.68 11.15 23.59
CA GLY A 316 -7.22 11.17 23.49
C GLY A 316 -6.48 12.07 24.50
N TYR A 317 -7.17 12.56 25.54
CA TYR A 317 -6.60 13.16 26.74
C TYR A 317 -7.28 12.60 28.00
#